data_AF-A0A7S1BNI4-F1
#
_entry.id   AF-A0A7S1BNI4-F1
#
_cell.length_a   1.000
_cell.length_b   1.000
_cell.length_c   1.000
_cell.angle_alpha   90.00
_cell.angle_beta   90.00
_cell.angle_gamma   90.00
#
_symmetry.space_group_name_H-M   'P 1'
#
loop_
_entity.id
_entity.type
_entity.pdbx_description
1 polymer ?
#
loop_
_entity_poly.entity_id
_entity_poly.type
_entity_poly.pdbx_seq_one_letter_code
_entity_poly.pdbx_strand_id
1 'polypeptide(L)'
;MMIKYFLICLPLSMVSSTESMAFTTSSKLTQSIHLPVGQDGEGEYSAATKGCFDVIDTATPLVLTEIAQQSERDSGASAYHIADYGTADGGTSLGLLSKMVNAVRERGSKDKEVVLHYEDQATNEWQSVFNHV
;
A
#
# COMPACT_ATOMS: atom_id res chain seq x y z
N MET A 1 24.70 1.64 15.60
CA MET A 1 24.32 1.85 14.19
C MET A 1 22.88 2.35 14.19
N MET A 2 22.65 3.61 13.83
CA MET A 2 21.39 4.33 14.06
C MET A 2 20.51 4.18 12.83
N ILE A 3 19.35 3.52 12.97
CA ILE A 3 18.40 3.29 11.88
C ILE A 3 17.64 4.60 11.64
N LYS A 4 17.83 5.22 10.48
CA LYS A 4 17.02 6.36 10.02
C LYS A 4 15.86 5.81 9.20
N TYR A 5 14.67 5.79 9.79
CA TYR A 5 13.42 5.62 9.04
C TYR A 5 13.15 6.91 8.27
N PHE A 6 13.08 6.82 6.94
CA PHE A 6 12.75 7.95 6.07
C PHE A 6 11.24 7.90 5.82
N LEU A 7 10.48 8.67 6.62
CA LEU A 7 9.04 8.85 6.45
C LEU A 7 8.81 10.02 5.49
N ILE A 8 8.34 9.74 4.27
CA ILE A 8 7.94 10.78 3.31
C ILE A 8 6.46 11.09 3.56
N CYS A 9 6.18 12.19 4.25
CA CYS A 9 4.85 12.76 4.40
C CYS A 9 4.77 14.00 3.50
N LEU A 10 3.97 13.95 2.43
CA LEU A 10 3.76 15.09 1.53
C LEU A 10 2.61 15.98 2.09
N PRO A 11 2.79 17.30 2.20
CA PRO A 11 1.74 18.20 2.68
C PRO A 11 0.74 18.54 1.55
N LEU A 12 -0.55 18.31 1.79
CA LEU A 12 -1.63 18.70 0.89
C LEU A 12 -2.00 20.18 1.13
N SER A 13 -1.64 21.07 0.20
CA SER A 13 -2.04 22.48 0.20
C SER A 13 -3.47 22.64 -0.31
N MET A 14 -4.32 23.33 0.47
CA MET A 14 -5.73 23.60 0.17
C MET A 14 -5.90 24.63 -0.95
N VAL A 15 -6.72 24.30 -1.96
CA VAL A 15 -7.35 25.25 -2.87
C VAL A 15 -8.84 25.29 -2.53
N SER A 16 -9.32 26.49 -2.15
CA SER A 16 -10.72 26.79 -1.89
C SER A 16 -11.41 27.19 -3.20
N SER A 17 -12.50 26.52 -3.55
CA SER A 17 -13.49 27.04 -4.50
C SER A 17 -14.88 26.54 -4.10
N THR A 18 -15.70 27.50 -3.70
CA THR A 18 -17.11 27.34 -3.32
C THR A 18 -18.00 27.30 -4.54
N GLU A 19 -18.80 26.25 -4.72
CA GLU A 19 -20.12 26.36 -5.36
C GLU A 19 -21.13 25.44 -4.64
N SER A 20 -22.29 26.01 -4.36
CA SER A 20 -23.38 25.47 -3.54
C SER A 20 -24.34 24.65 -4.39
N MET A 21 -24.59 23.39 -4.04
CA MET A 21 -25.74 22.64 -4.57
C MET A 21 -26.55 21.94 -3.47
N ALA A 22 -27.86 21.94 -3.70
CA ALA A 22 -28.93 21.77 -2.72
C ALA A 22 -28.94 20.41 -2.00
N PHE A 23 -29.27 20.48 -0.70
CA PHE A 23 -29.38 19.36 0.22
C PHE A 23 -30.69 18.60 0.03
N THR A 24 -30.63 17.41 -0.58
CA THR A 24 -31.66 16.37 -0.45
C THR A 24 -31.31 15.50 0.75
N THR A 25 -32.27 15.37 1.67
CA THR A 25 -32.19 14.61 2.91
C THR A 25 -31.99 13.12 2.66
N SER A 26 -30.79 12.59 2.95
CA SER A 26 -30.59 11.18 3.27
C SER A 26 -29.97 11.07 4.67
N SER A 27 -30.64 10.30 5.52
CA SER A 27 -30.31 10.10 6.92
C SER A 27 -29.01 9.33 7.12
N LYS A 28 -28.21 9.76 8.11
CA LYS A 28 -26.99 9.15 8.67
C LYS A 28 -25.75 9.19 7.78
N LEU A 29 -24.98 10.26 7.91
CA LEU A 29 -23.52 10.20 7.81
C LEU A 29 -22.92 11.05 8.94
N THR A 30 -22.81 10.47 10.13
CA THR A 30 -21.63 10.73 10.94
C THR A 30 -20.49 10.00 10.23
N GLN A 31 -19.98 10.59 9.16
CA GLN A 31 -18.95 9.99 8.31
C GLN A 31 -17.66 9.97 9.12
N SER A 32 -17.45 8.89 9.87
CA SER A 32 -16.16 8.58 10.44
C SER A 32 -15.26 8.29 9.25
N ILE A 33 -14.51 9.31 8.84
CA ILE A 33 -13.49 9.39 7.79
C ILE A 33 -12.45 8.26 7.77
N HIS A 34 -12.56 7.27 8.67
CA HIS A 34 -11.62 6.18 8.84
C HIS A 34 -12.25 4.77 8.83
N LEU A 35 -13.54 4.63 8.51
CA LEU A 35 -14.06 3.28 8.27
C LEU A 35 -13.54 2.73 6.94
N PRO A 36 -13.23 1.43 6.85
CA PRO A 36 -12.90 0.80 5.59
C PRO A 36 -13.99 1.03 4.55
N VAL A 37 -13.58 1.18 3.30
CA VAL A 37 -14.50 1.38 2.19
C VAL A 37 -14.88 0.03 1.61
N GLY A 38 -16.18 -0.25 1.59
CA GLY A 38 -16.78 -1.38 0.89
C GLY A 38 -17.18 -2.55 1.76
N GLN A 39 -17.77 -3.55 1.11
CA GLN A 39 -18.11 -4.82 1.73
C GLN A 39 -16.89 -5.75 1.83
N ASP A 40 -16.89 -6.56 2.89
CA ASP A 40 -15.83 -7.52 3.13
C ASP A 40 -15.59 -8.44 1.92
N GLY A 41 -14.36 -8.43 1.38
CA GLY A 41 -13.96 -9.30 0.28
C GLY A 41 -14.18 -8.73 -1.12
N GLU A 42 -14.81 -7.57 -1.28
CA GLU A 42 -15.19 -7.03 -2.61
C GLU A 42 -14.12 -6.15 -3.27
N GLY A 43 -13.08 -5.72 -2.54
CA GLY A 43 -11.98 -4.91 -3.10
C GLY A 43 -12.43 -3.54 -3.61
N GLU A 44 -13.47 -2.96 -2.98
CA GLU A 44 -14.12 -1.73 -3.46
C GLU A 44 -13.19 -0.52 -3.39
N TYR A 45 -12.26 -0.46 -2.43
CA TYR A 45 -11.33 0.65 -2.31
C TYR A 45 -10.42 0.75 -3.54
N SER A 46 -9.82 -0.36 -3.95
CA SER A 46 -8.99 -0.43 -5.14
C SER A 46 -9.78 -0.12 -6.41
N ALA A 47 -11.01 -0.61 -6.53
CA ALA A 47 -11.88 -0.31 -7.67
C ALA A 47 -12.23 1.19 -7.78
N ALA A 48 -12.42 1.86 -6.64
CA ALA A 48 -12.78 3.27 -6.56
C ALA A 48 -11.56 4.21 -6.70
N THR A 49 -10.35 3.75 -6.35
CA THR A 49 -9.19 4.64 -6.16
C THR A 49 -8.13 4.46 -7.25
N LYS A 50 -8.54 4.64 -8.51
CA LYS A 50 -7.66 4.44 -9.69
C LYS A 50 -6.42 5.33 -9.69
N GLY A 51 -6.51 6.54 -9.14
CA GLY A 51 -5.36 7.46 -9.05
C GLY A 51 -4.21 6.95 -8.18
N CYS A 52 -4.47 6.04 -7.23
CA CYS A 52 -3.41 5.42 -6.42
C CYS A 52 -2.47 4.57 -7.28
N PHE A 53 -2.99 3.91 -8.33
CA PHE A 53 -2.16 3.13 -9.24
C PHE A 53 -1.15 4.01 -9.99
N ASP A 54 -1.56 5.20 -10.45
CA ASP A 54 -0.67 6.14 -11.16
C ASP A 54 0.45 6.64 -10.24
N VAL A 55 0.13 6.95 -8.98
CA VAL A 55 1.10 7.38 -7.97
C VAL A 55 2.09 6.25 -7.66
N ILE A 56 1.60 5.03 -7.43
CA ILE A 56 2.43 3.86 -7.16
C ILE A 56 3.31 3.53 -8.37
N ASP A 57 2.79 3.60 -9.59
CA ASP A 57 3.57 3.32 -10.80
C ASP A 57 4.68 4.37 -10.99
N THR A 58 4.36 5.64 -10.76
CA THR A 58 5.36 6.73 -10.77
C THR A 58 6.47 6.52 -9.72
N ALA A 59 6.12 6.00 -8.54
CA ALA A 59 7.08 5.72 -7.47
C ALA A 59 7.83 4.40 -7.64
N THR A 60 7.32 3.47 -8.44
CA THR A 60 7.86 2.10 -8.60
C THR A 60 9.35 2.09 -8.95
N PRO A 61 9.87 2.91 -9.90
CA PRO A 61 11.30 2.91 -10.21
C PRO A 61 12.20 3.26 -9.03
N LEU A 62 11.72 4.12 -8.10
CA LEU A 62 12.48 4.51 -6.90
C LEU A 62 12.67 3.31 -5.98
N VAL A 63 11.61 2.53 -5.76
CA VAL A 63 11.64 1.34 -4.90
C VAL A 63 12.52 0.25 -5.51
N LEU A 64 12.39 -0.01 -6.81
CA LEU A 64 13.20 -1.04 -7.49
C LEU A 64 14.70 -0.67 -7.52
N THR A 65 15.00 0.62 -7.68
CA THR A 65 16.38 1.13 -7.62
C THR A 65 16.99 0.88 -6.24
N GLU A 66 16.24 1.13 -5.17
CA GLU A 66 16.71 0.88 -3.80
C GLU A 66 16.96 -0.62 -3.57
N ILE A 67 16.04 -1.49 -3.98
CA ILE A 67 16.23 -2.95 -3.88
C ILE A 67 17.53 -3.39 -4.60
N ALA A 68 17.83 -2.83 -5.77
CA ALA A 68 19.04 -3.16 -6.50
C ALA A 68 20.34 -2.69 -5.80
N GLN A 69 20.28 -1.61 -5.02
CA GLN A 69 21.44 -1.01 -4.35
C GLN A 69 21.66 -1.50 -2.92
N GLN A 70 20.65 -2.09 -2.30
CA GLN A 70 20.75 -2.61 -0.95
C GLN A 70 21.84 -3.69 -0.83
N SER A 71 22.70 -3.54 0.17
CA SER A 71 23.68 -4.56 0.51
C SER A 71 22.98 -5.87 0.88
N GLU A 72 23.40 -6.98 0.27
CA GLU A 72 23.05 -8.32 0.72
C GLU A 72 23.49 -8.45 2.19
N ARG A 73 22.56 -8.77 3.09
CA ARG A 73 22.95 -9.08 4.48
C ARG A 73 23.72 -10.39 4.49
N ASP A 74 24.94 -10.35 5.02
CA ASP A 74 25.82 -11.49 5.06
C ASP A 74 25.28 -12.62 5.95
N SER A 75 25.33 -13.83 5.39
CA SER A 75 25.27 -15.16 6.03
C SER A 75 23.95 -15.61 6.72
N GLY A 76 23.39 -16.72 6.21
CA GLY A 76 22.82 -17.74 7.08
C GLY A 76 21.33 -18.06 7.02
N ALA A 77 20.53 -17.48 6.11
CA ALA A 77 19.08 -17.70 5.96
C ALA A 77 18.17 -16.82 6.85
N SER A 78 18.23 -15.50 6.68
CA SER A 78 17.08 -14.64 7.03
C SER A 78 16.25 -14.34 5.78
N ALA A 79 14.93 -14.37 5.91
CA ALA A 79 14.01 -13.95 4.86
C ALA A 79 14.22 -12.48 4.48
N TYR A 80 13.88 -12.12 3.25
CA TYR A 80 13.76 -10.74 2.85
C TYR A 80 12.36 -10.23 3.25
N HIS A 81 12.29 -9.20 4.09
CA HIS A 81 11.02 -8.69 4.58
C HIS A 81 10.60 -7.42 3.82
N ILE A 82 9.35 -7.37 3.39
CA ILE A 82 8.71 -6.18 2.82
C ILE A 82 7.51 -5.85 3.69
N ALA A 83 7.32 -4.58 4.03
CA ALA A 83 6.15 -4.13 4.79
C ALA A 83 5.39 -3.08 3.98
N ASP A 84 4.09 -3.29 3.84
CA ASP A 84 3.12 -2.40 3.20
C ASP A 84 2.28 -1.73 4.29
N TYR A 85 2.56 -0.46 4.55
CA TYR A 85 1.90 0.32 5.60
C TYR A 85 0.73 1.11 5.01
N GLY A 86 -0.48 0.87 5.50
CA GLY A 86 -1.71 1.43 4.94
C GLY A 86 -2.18 0.67 3.70
N THR A 87 -2.23 -0.67 3.79
CA THR A 87 -2.53 -1.54 2.65
C THR A 87 -3.97 -1.42 2.13
N ALA A 88 -4.90 -0.91 2.94
CA ALA A 88 -6.34 -0.94 2.67
C ALA A 88 -6.81 -2.36 2.28
N ASP A 89 -7.40 -2.54 1.11
CA ASP A 89 -7.81 -3.85 0.58
C ASP A 89 -6.69 -4.63 -0.14
N GLY A 90 -5.47 -4.07 -0.18
CA GLY A 90 -4.26 -4.66 -0.78
C GLY A 90 -4.18 -4.60 -2.31
N GLY A 91 -5.25 -4.24 -3.01
CA GLY A 91 -5.31 -4.33 -4.48
C GLY A 91 -4.41 -3.30 -5.18
N THR A 92 -4.34 -2.06 -4.65
CA THR A 92 -3.51 -0.99 -5.23
C THR A 92 -2.00 -1.28 -5.11
N SER A 93 -1.57 -1.87 -3.99
CA SER A 93 -0.14 -2.14 -3.72
C SER A 93 0.34 -3.48 -4.28
N LEU A 94 -0.56 -4.44 -4.55
CA LEU A 94 -0.22 -5.80 -5.04
C LEU A 94 0.71 -5.80 -6.25
N GLY A 95 0.49 -4.88 -7.20
CA GLY A 95 1.33 -4.74 -8.39
C GLY A 95 2.78 -4.35 -8.06
N LEU A 96 2.98 -3.40 -7.14
CA LEU A 96 4.31 -3.01 -6.68
C LEU A 96 4.95 -4.14 -5.87
N LEU A 97 4.24 -4.75 -4.92
CA LEU A 97 4.74 -5.85 -4.10
C LEU A 97 5.22 -7.03 -4.96
N SER A 98 4.47 -7.37 -6.01
CA SER A 98 4.86 -8.41 -6.99
C SER A 98 6.17 -8.06 -7.71
N LYS A 99 6.32 -6.80 -8.17
CA LYS A 99 7.56 -6.32 -8.80
C LYS A 99 8.74 -6.34 -7.82
N MET A 100 8.53 -5.97 -6.55
CA MET A 100 9.55 -6.00 -5.50
C MET A 100 10.03 -7.42 -5.21
N VAL A 101 9.12 -8.39 -5.08
CA VAL A 101 9.46 -9.80 -4.87
C VAL A 101 10.33 -10.32 -6.02
N ASN A 102 9.98 -9.99 -7.26
CA ASN A 102 10.77 -10.39 -8.43
C ASN A 102 12.17 -9.75 -8.41
N ALA A 103 12.27 -8.44 -8.16
CA ALA A 103 13.56 -7.76 -8.08
C ALA A 103 14.49 -8.33 -7.00
N VAL A 104 13.94 -8.71 -5.84
CA VAL A 104 14.69 -9.38 -4.77
C VAL A 104 15.24 -10.73 -5.24
N ARG A 105 14.41 -11.54 -5.90
CA ARG A 105 14.81 -12.87 -6.41
C ARG A 105 15.78 -12.80 -7.58
N GLU A 106 15.70 -11.77 -8.41
CA GLU A 106 16.63 -11.53 -9.52
C GLU A 106 18.03 -11.11 -9.04
N ARG A 107 18.11 -10.39 -7.92
CA ARG A 107 19.39 -9.96 -7.33
C ARG A 107 20.12 -11.10 -6.61
N GLY A 108 19.38 -11.99 -5.96
CA GLY A 108 19.92 -13.06 -5.11
C GLY A 108 19.63 -14.47 -5.64
N SER A 109 19.27 -15.37 -4.71
CA SER A 109 18.78 -16.71 -5.08
C SER A 109 17.28 -16.65 -5.42
N LYS A 110 16.86 -17.40 -6.44
CA LYS A 110 15.43 -17.62 -6.74
C LYS A 110 14.66 -18.22 -5.55
N ASP A 111 15.36 -18.95 -4.69
CA ASP A 111 14.80 -19.61 -3.51
C ASP A 111 14.88 -18.74 -2.25
N LYS A 112 15.24 -17.45 -2.38
CA LYS A 112 15.20 -16.51 -1.26
C LYS A 112 13.76 -16.39 -0.74
N GLU A 113 13.57 -16.75 0.53
CA GLU A 113 12.31 -16.51 1.22
C GLU A 113 12.02 -15.00 1.26
N VAL A 114 10.79 -14.63 0.88
CA VAL A 114 10.29 -13.26 0.97
C VAL A 114 9.04 -13.26 1.83
N VAL A 115 9.02 -12.44 2.87
CA VAL A 115 7.89 -12.30 3.79
C VAL A 115 7.27 -10.92 3.56
N LEU A 116 6.00 -10.91 3.17
CA LEU A 116 5.20 -9.69 3.04
C LEU A 116 4.44 -9.45 4.34
N HIS A 117 4.57 -8.26 4.89
CA HIS A 117 3.79 -7.77 6.03
C HIS A 117 2.79 -6.75 5.52
N TYR A 118 1.50 -7.08 5.63
CA TYR A 118 0.43 -6.12 5.42
C TYR A 118 0.11 -5.46 6.75
N GLU A 119 0.15 -4.12 6.79
CA GLU A 119 -0.16 -3.33 7.96
C GLU A 119 -1.24 -2.30 7.62
N ASP A 120 -2.21 -2.19 8.52
CA ASP A 120 -3.27 -1.20 8.50
C ASP A 120 -3.94 -1.17 9.89
N GLN A 121 -4.93 -0.30 10.07
CA GLN A 121 -5.71 -0.21 11.30
C GLN A 121 -6.39 -1.55 11.65
N ALA A 122 -6.64 -1.77 12.95
CA ALA A 122 -7.30 -3.00 13.43
C ALA A 122 -8.69 -3.22 12.81
N THR A 123 -9.36 -2.15 12.40
CA THR A 123 -10.67 -2.19 11.75
C THR A 123 -10.61 -2.32 10.24
N ASN A 124 -9.43 -2.48 9.63
CA ASN A 124 -9.30 -2.62 8.18
C ASN A 124 -10.10 -3.83 7.64
N GLU A 125 -10.52 -3.73 6.38
CA GLU A 125 -11.21 -4.81 5.69
C GLU A 125 -10.18 -5.85 5.22
N TRP A 126 -9.86 -6.79 6.11
CA TRP A 126 -8.82 -7.79 5.87
C TRP A 126 -9.26 -8.95 4.97
N GLN A 127 -10.57 -9.16 4.76
CA GLN A 127 -11.03 -10.26 3.92
C GLN A 127 -10.64 -10.02 2.47
N SER A 128 -10.70 -8.80 1.95
CA SER A 128 -10.18 -8.50 0.63
C SER A 128 -8.70 -8.84 0.55
N VAL A 129 -7.87 -8.49 1.53
CA VAL A 129 -6.42 -8.81 1.47
C VAL A 129 -6.17 -10.32 1.33
N PHE A 130 -6.93 -11.18 2.02
CA PHE A 130 -6.63 -12.63 2.10
C PHE A 130 -7.57 -13.57 1.31
N ASN A 131 -8.74 -13.12 0.87
CA ASN A 131 -9.75 -13.93 0.18
C ASN A 131 -9.94 -13.54 -1.30
N HIS A 132 -8.88 -13.15 -1.99
CA HIS A 132 -8.93 -13.05 -3.46
C HIS A 132 -9.14 -14.46 -4.07
N VAL A 133 -10.27 -14.66 -4.76
CA VAL A 133 -10.58 -15.88 -5.55
C VAL A 133 -10.19 -15.72 -7.01
#